data_AF-A0A9E2RA40-F1
#
_entry.id   AF-A0A9E2RA40-F1
#
_cell.length_a   1.000
_cell.length_b   1.000
_cell.length_c   1.000
_cell.angle_alpha   90.00
_cell.angle_beta   90.00
_cell.angle_gamma   90.00
#
_symmetry.space_group_name_H-M   'P 1'
#
loop_
_entity.id
_entity.type
_entity.pdbx_description
1 polymer ?
#
loop_
_entity_poly.entity_id
_entity_poly.type
_entity_poly.pdbx_seq_one_letter_code
_entity_poly.pdbx_strand_id
1 'polypeptide(L)'
;MFLSSPTRVTFGSLLLSSVSSISIDRTASREAIDFSDAGPHPTFADIPEQKVLITILQYLTSSDFAAPLPSSSATLTIHAKPNDSDSGSLTLQASTVVRSCTHSLNPKGATRTISLIAISTNGATDPITIL
;
A
#
# COMPACT_ATOMS: atom_id res chain seq x y z
N MET A 1 2.29 6.87 -4.14
CA MET A 1 3.10 6.07 -5.09
C MET A 1 2.20 5.06 -5.76
N PHE A 2 2.42 4.78 -7.04
CA PHE A 2 1.59 3.85 -7.81
C PHE A 2 2.48 2.87 -8.56
N LEU A 3 2.10 1.59 -8.55
CA LEU A 3 2.77 0.50 -9.23
C LEU A 3 1.75 -0.22 -10.11
N SER A 4 1.98 -0.22 -11.41
CA SER A 4 1.21 -1.02 -12.37
C SER A 4 1.89 -2.38 -12.57
N SER A 5 1.09 -3.43 -12.65
CA SER A 5 1.52 -4.78 -13.05
C SER A 5 2.76 -5.30 -12.30
N PRO A 6 2.75 -5.36 -10.95
CA PRO A 6 3.86 -5.93 -10.21
C PRO A 6 4.07 -7.40 -10.59
N THR A 7 5.33 -7.82 -10.68
CA THR A 7 5.71 -9.17 -11.12
C THR A 7 5.35 -10.22 -10.08
N ARG A 8 5.50 -9.90 -8.80
CA ARG A 8 5.19 -10.82 -7.70
C ARG A 8 4.81 -10.06 -6.44
N VAL A 9 3.74 -10.51 -5.78
CA VAL A 9 3.23 -9.89 -4.56
C VAL A 9 2.90 -10.98 -3.55
N THR A 10 3.44 -10.87 -2.33
CA THR A 10 3.17 -11.84 -1.26
C THR A 10 2.75 -11.13 0.02
N PHE A 11 1.81 -11.71 0.76
CA PHE A 11 1.38 -11.29 2.08
C PHE A 11 1.68 -12.41 3.08
N GLY A 12 2.79 -12.29 3.81
CA GLY A 12 3.36 -13.42 4.56
C GLY A 12 3.73 -14.57 3.62
N SER A 13 3.17 -15.76 3.86
CA SER A 13 3.33 -16.92 2.97
C SER A 13 2.32 -16.96 1.81
N LEU A 14 1.30 -16.11 1.83
CA LEU A 14 0.25 -16.09 0.81
C LEU A 14 0.74 -15.36 -0.45
N LEU A 15 0.75 -16.06 -1.58
CA LEU A 15 0.97 -15.44 -2.89
C LEU A 15 -0.33 -14.78 -3.37
N LEU A 16 -0.26 -13.50 -3.72
CA LEU A 16 -1.35 -12.78 -4.37
C LEU A 16 -1.10 -12.82 -5.89
N SER A 17 -1.78 -13.73 -6.58
CA SER A 17 -1.71 -13.88 -8.04
C SER A 17 -2.42 -12.74 -8.77
N SER A 18 -2.06 -12.47 -10.03
CA SER A 18 -2.85 -11.58 -10.91
C SER A 18 -3.13 -10.18 -10.33
N VAL A 19 -2.17 -9.63 -9.57
CA VAL A 19 -2.24 -8.25 -9.08
C VAL A 19 -2.07 -7.30 -10.26
N SER A 20 -3.08 -6.47 -10.49
CA SER A 20 -3.09 -5.51 -11.60
C SER A 20 -2.41 -4.21 -11.22
N SER A 21 -2.62 -3.74 -10.00
CA SER A 21 -1.96 -2.54 -9.50
C SER A 21 -1.88 -2.49 -7.99
N ILE A 22 -0.96 -1.66 -7.51
CA ILE A 22 -0.80 -1.33 -6.09
C ILE A 22 -0.67 0.19 -5.97
N SER A 23 -1.50 0.79 -5.11
CA SER A 23 -1.28 2.16 -4.64
C SER A 23 -0.73 2.15 -3.22
N ILE A 24 0.20 3.07 -2.94
CA ILE A 24 0.73 3.35 -1.62
C ILE A 24 0.52 4.84 -1.36
N ASP A 25 -0.49 5.14 -0.56
CA ASP A 25 -0.98 6.47 -0.30
C ASP A 25 -0.58 6.88 1.11
N ARG A 26 0.03 8.05 1.24
CA ARG A 26 0.38 8.65 2.53
C ARG A 26 -0.57 9.80 2.79
N THR A 27 -1.14 9.86 3.98
CA THR A 27 -2.10 10.90 4.34
C THR A 27 -1.82 11.40 5.76
N ALA A 28 -1.77 12.71 5.92
CA ALA A 28 -1.72 13.35 7.23
C ALA A 28 -2.96 12.96 8.03
N SER A 29 -2.76 12.47 9.25
CA SER A 29 -3.86 12.24 10.20
C SER A 29 -3.99 13.38 11.19
N ARG A 30 -2.92 14.14 11.39
CA ARG A 30 -2.89 15.32 12.24
C ARG A 30 -1.90 16.32 11.67
N GLU A 31 -2.30 17.59 11.69
CA GLU A 31 -1.48 18.72 11.28
C GLU A 31 -1.19 19.58 12.51
N ALA A 32 0.05 20.06 12.62
CA ALA A 32 0.46 21.07 13.59
C ALA A 32 0.89 22.30 12.80
N ILE A 33 0.07 23.34 12.81
CA ILE A 33 0.30 24.57 12.04
C ILE A 33 0.30 25.74 13.01
N ASP A 34 1.29 26.62 12.89
CA ASP A 34 1.38 27.85 13.67
C ASP A 34 1.48 29.07 12.75
N PHE A 35 0.97 30.20 13.24
CA PHE A 35 0.91 31.46 12.50
C PHE A 35 1.50 32.58 13.34
N SER A 36 2.21 33.51 12.70
CA SER A 36 2.61 34.76 13.34
C SER A 36 1.56 35.85 13.16
N ASP A 37 1.60 36.87 14.01
CA ASP A 37 0.78 38.08 13.87
C ASP A 37 1.16 38.96 12.66
N ALA A 38 2.28 38.66 11.97
CA ALA A 38 2.83 39.49 10.89
C ALA A 38 2.13 39.31 9.54
N GLY A 39 1.21 38.34 9.40
CA GLY A 39 0.49 38.11 8.16
C GLY A 39 -0.34 36.82 8.14
N PRO A 40 -1.08 36.55 7.05
CA PRO A 40 -2.04 35.46 6.97
C PRO A 40 -1.42 34.08 6.63
N HIS A 41 -0.10 33.95 6.60
CA HIS A 41 0.59 32.73 6.19
C HIS A 41 1.22 32.01 7.39
N PRO A 42 1.20 30.66 7.42
CA PRO A 42 1.75 29.91 8.53
C PRO A 42 3.28 30.07 8.57
N THR A 43 3.83 30.17 9.77
CA THR A 43 5.28 30.24 10.04
C THR A 43 5.86 28.89 10.43
N PHE A 44 5.02 27.93 10.81
CA PHE A 44 5.37 26.55 11.08
C PHE A 44 4.29 25.61 10.57
N ALA A 45 4.70 24.47 10.02
CA ALA A 45 3.82 23.38 9.65
C ALA A 45 4.56 22.05 9.84
N ASP A 46 3.92 21.11 10.51
CA ASP A 46 4.41 19.75 10.71
C ASP A 46 3.26 18.73 10.68
N ILE A 47 3.58 17.49 10.33
CA ILE A 47 2.64 16.36 10.24
C ILE A 47 3.11 15.26 11.20
N PRO A 48 2.84 15.39 12.51
CA PRO A 48 3.34 14.45 13.50
C PRO A 48 2.75 13.04 13.35
N GLU A 49 1.57 12.92 12.72
CA GLU A 49 0.89 11.65 12.51
C GLU A 49 0.53 11.48 11.04
N GLN A 50 1.05 10.41 10.44
CA GLN A 50 0.75 10.02 9.07
C GLN A 50 0.24 8.57 9.03
N LYS A 51 -0.68 8.31 8.10
CA LYS A 51 -1.15 6.96 7.78
C LYS A 51 -0.65 6.58 6.40
N VAL A 52 -0.21 5.33 6.28
CA VAL A 52 0.18 4.74 5.00
C VAL A 52 -0.83 3.66 4.64
N LEU A 53 -1.65 3.94 3.64
CA LEU A 53 -2.65 3.02 3.10
C LEU A 53 -2.07 2.35 1.86
N ILE A 54 -2.11 1.02 1.82
CA ILE A 54 -1.74 0.25 0.63
C ILE A 54 -3.02 -0.37 0.08
N THR A 55 -3.31 -0.11 -1.20
CA THR A 55 -4.44 -0.71 -1.91
C THR A 55 -3.91 -1.62 -3.00
N ILE A 56 -4.29 -2.89 -2.95
CA ILE A 56 -3.96 -3.90 -3.96
C ILE A 56 -5.22 -4.18 -4.75
N LEU A 57 -5.14 -4.02 -6.07
CA LEU A 57 -6.18 -4.43 -7.00
C LEU A 57 -5.75 -5.75 -7.67
N GLN A 58 -6.62 -6.74 -7.63
CA GLN A 58 -6.36 -8.09 -8.13
C GLN A 58 -7.48 -8.49 -9.10
N TYR A 59 -7.11 -9.06 -10.25
CA TYR A 59 -8.09 -9.75 -11.10
C TYR A 59 -8.23 -11.19 -10.64
N LEU A 60 -9.47 -11.63 -10.44
CA LEU A 60 -9.75 -12.99 -10.00
C LEU A 60 -9.94 -13.92 -11.19
N THR A 61 -9.18 -15.00 -11.19
CA THR A 61 -9.38 -16.16 -12.06
C THR A 61 -10.21 -17.22 -11.34
N SER A 62 -10.76 -18.19 -12.05
CA SER A 62 -11.64 -19.25 -11.50
C SER A 62 -11.00 -20.12 -10.40
N SER A 63 -9.66 -20.10 -10.26
CA SER A 63 -8.92 -20.84 -9.25
C SER A 63 -8.44 -20.00 -8.05
N ASP A 64 -8.76 -18.71 -8.00
CA ASP A 64 -8.16 -17.78 -7.02
C ASP A 64 -9.03 -17.58 -5.77
N PHE A 65 -9.04 -18.60 -4.90
CA PHE A 65 -9.85 -18.62 -3.68
C PHE A 65 -9.13 -18.09 -2.43
N ALA A 66 -7.80 -18.04 -2.45
CA ALA A 66 -7.04 -17.62 -1.28
C ALA A 66 -7.08 -16.09 -1.17
N ALA A 67 -7.57 -15.58 -0.03
CA ALA A 67 -7.65 -14.16 0.25
C ALA A 67 -7.19 -13.90 1.70
N PRO A 68 -6.48 -12.80 1.95
CA PRO A 68 -6.10 -12.44 3.30
C PRO A 68 -7.35 -11.96 4.08
N LEU A 69 -7.46 -12.38 5.33
CA LEU A 69 -8.60 -12.04 6.19
C LEU A 69 -8.43 -10.63 6.78
N PRO A 70 -9.51 -9.85 6.96
CA PRO A 70 -9.47 -8.63 7.76
C PRO A 70 -8.83 -8.88 9.13
N SER A 71 -8.08 -7.89 9.63
CA SER A 71 -7.30 -7.94 10.87
C SER A 71 -6.11 -8.91 10.87
N SER A 72 -5.87 -9.67 9.79
CA SER A 72 -4.61 -10.42 9.68
C SER A 72 -3.43 -9.48 9.50
N SER A 73 -2.31 -9.78 10.16
CA SER A 73 -1.06 -9.03 10.07
C SER A 73 0.02 -9.90 9.42
N ALA A 74 0.75 -9.32 8.46
CA ALA A 74 1.89 -9.97 7.83
C ALA A 74 2.79 -8.96 7.11
N THR A 75 3.96 -9.43 6.69
CA THR A 75 4.84 -8.67 5.80
C THR A 75 4.31 -8.73 4.37
N LEU A 76 4.00 -7.57 3.80
CA LEU A 76 3.76 -7.41 2.37
C LEU A 76 5.10 -7.26 1.66
N THR A 77 5.36 -8.11 0.66
CA THR A 77 6.53 -7.98 -0.24
C THR A 77 6.05 -7.81 -1.66
N ILE A 78 6.57 -6.80 -2.35
CA ILE A 78 6.23 -6.47 -3.74
C ILE A 78 7.51 -6.47 -4.55
N HIS A 79 7.51 -7.20 -5.65
CA HIS A 79 8.53 -7.14 -6.67
C HIS A 79 7.92 -6.49 -7.91
N ALA A 80 8.50 -5.38 -8.35
CA ALA A 80 8.08 -4.65 -9.54
C ALA A 80 9.27 -4.44 -10.48
N LYS A 81 9.00 -4.49 -11.79
CA LYS A 81 9.92 -4.05 -12.84
C LYS A 81 9.26 -2.87 -13.55
N PRO A 82 9.62 -1.61 -13.23
CA PRO A 82 8.95 -0.42 -13.74
C PRO A 82 9.02 -0.29 -15.27
N ASN A 83 10.12 -0.76 -15.86
CA ASN A 83 10.32 -0.89 -17.29
C ASN A 83 10.74 -2.33 -17.54
N ASP A 84 10.21 -3.00 -18.56
CA ASP A 84 10.53 -4.40 -18.94
C ASP A 84 12.02 -4.62 -19.32
N SER A 85 12.85 -3.59 -19.16
CA SER A 85 14.32 -3.63 -19.20
C SER A 85 14.90 -4.18 -17.89
N ASP A 86 15.90 -5.05 -18.00
CA ASP A 86 16.50 -5.78 -16.88
C ASP A 86 17.27 -4.92 -15.84
N SER A 87 17.36 -3.60 -16.04
CA SER A 87 18.23 -2.71 -15.25
C SER A 87 17.58 -2.05 -14.04
N GLY A 88 16.42 -2.50 -13.56
CA GLY A 88 15.77 -1.86 -12.42
C GLY A 88 14.65 -2.67 -11.78
N SER A 89 14.96 -3.83 -11.19
CA SER A 89 14.01 -4.49 -10.30
C SER A 89 13.89 -3.72 -9.00
N LEU A 90 12.66 -3.37 -8.61
CA LEU A 90 12.34 -2.73 -7.34
C LEU A 90 11.74 -3.77 -6.40
N THR A 91 12.30 -3.93 -5.21
CA THR A 91 11.66 -4.71 -4.14
C THR A 91 11.19 -3.77 -3.04
N LEU A 92 9.91 -3.87 -2.68
CA LEU A 92 9.32 -3.13 -1.56
C LEU A 92 8.87 -4.09 -0.48
N GLN A 93 9.10 -3.71 0.77
CA GLN A 93 8.64 -4.45 1.94
C GLN A 93 7.97 -3.52 2.95
N ALA A 94 6.91 -4.03 3.58
CA ALA A 94 6.23 -3.35 4.66
C ALA A 94 5.55 -4.34 5.60
N SER A 95 5.61 -4.10 6.91
CA SER A 95 4.72 -4.77 7.86
C SER A 95 3.34 -4.16 7.75
N THR A 96 2.30 -4.98 7.57
CA THR A 96 0.96 -4.48 7.25
C THR A 96 -0.14 -5.26 7.97
N VAL A 97 -1.29 -4.61 8.17
CA VAL A 97 -2.54 -5.23 8.63
C VAL A 97 -3.62 -5.05 7.57
N VAL A 98 -4.38 -6.11 7.30
CA VAL A 98 -5.51 -6.07 6.39
C VAL A 98 -6.65 -5.30 7.03
N ARG A 99 -7.05 -4.21 6.39
CA ARG A 99 -8.21 -3.41 6.78
C ARG A 99 -9.50 -3.99 6.19
N SER A 100 -9.48 -4.34 4.90
CA SER A 100 -10.63 -4.89 4.21
C SER A 100 -10.22 -5.68 2.98
N CYS A 101 -11.00 -6.68 2.63
CA CYS A 101 -10.92 -7.39 1.36
C CYS A 101 -12.32 -7.38 0.75
N THR A 102 -12.50 -6.64 -0.35
CA THR A 102 -13.79 -6.51 -1.02
C THR A 102 -13.71 -7.05 -2.44
N HIS A 103 -14.84 -7.51 -2.96
CA HIS A 103 -14.95 -8.07 -4.29
C HIS A 103 -15.96 -7.27 -5.10
N SER A 104 -15.65 -7.04 -6.37
CA SER A 104 -16.55 -6.41 -7.31
C SER A 104 -16.65 -7.28 -8.55
N LEU A 105 -17.87 -7.53 -9.01
CA LEU A 105 -18.13 -8.25 -10.24
C LEU A 105 -18.48 -7.23 -11.33
N ASN A 106 -17.82 -7.31 -12.47
CA ASN A 106 -18.15 -6.55 -13.65
C ASN A 106 -18.29 -7.50 -14.87
N PRO A 107 -18.88 -7.04 -15.99
CA PRO A 107 -19.03 -7.88 -17.19
C PRO A 107 -17.70 -8.40 -17.78
N LYS A 108 -16.56 -7.77 -17.44
CA LYS A 108 -15.22 -8.16 -17.89
C LYS A 108 -14.52 -9.13 -16.92
N GLY A 109 -15.10 -9.43 -15.77
CA GLY A 109 -14.55 -10.34 -14.77
C GLY A 109 -14.79 -9.89 -13.33
N ALA A 110 -14.22 -10.63 -12.39
CA ALA A 110 -14.24 -10.29 -10.98
C ALA A 110 -12.93 -9.61 -10.56
N THR A 111 -13.03 -8.54 -9.78
CA THR A 111 -11.89 -7.88 -9.15
C THR A 111 -11.99 -8.02 -7.63
N ARG A 112 -10.82 -8.07 -6.99
CA ARG A 112 -10.68 -8.01 -5.54
C ARG A 112 -9.82 -6.80 -5.18
N THR A 113 -10.30 -6.03 -4.23
CA THR A 113 -9.59 -4.88 -3.66
C THR A 113 -9.21 -5.21 -2.23
N ILE A 114 -7.92 -5.28 -1.96
CA ILE A 114 -7.36 -5.53 -0.62
C ILE A 114 -6.79 -4.21 -0.13
N SER A 115 -7.34 -3.71 0.98
CA SER A 115 -6.87 -2.50 1.65
C SER A 115 -6.08 -2.88 2.89
N LEU A 116 -4.89 -2.32 3.01
CA LEU A 116 -3.91 -2.61 4.05
C LEU A 116 -3.43 -1.31 4.69
N ILE A 117 -3.12 -1.36 5.97
CA ILE A 117 -2.43 -0.27 6.68
C ILE A 117 -1.01 -0.73 6.96
N ALA A 118 -0.01 0.06 6.55
CA ALA A 118 1.38 -0.22 6.88
C ALA A 118 1.70 0.25 8.30
N ILE A 119 2.50 -0.54 9.02
CA ILE A 119 2.81 -0.36 10.44
C ILE A 119 4.31 -0.15 10.58
N SER A 120 4.68 0.93 11.26
CA SER A 120 6.06 1.20 11.64
C SER A 120 6.42 0.44 12.91
N THR A 121 7.64 -0.08 12.99
CA THR A 121 8.13 -0.83 14.16
C THR A 121 8.34 0.05 15.38
N ASN A 122 8.66 1.33 15.18
CA ASN A 122 8.98 2.29 16.24
C ASN A 122 8.12 3.57 16.18
N GLY A 123 7.23 3.70 15.19
CA GLY A 123 6.40 4.89 14.98
C GLY A 123 7.12 6.08 14.36
N ALA A 124 8.46 6.04 14.25
CA ALA A 124 9.27 7.14 13.72
C ALA A 124 9.78 6.87 12.29
N THR A 125 10.09 5.62 11.97
CA THR A 125 10.61 5.21 10.66
C THR A 125 9.46 4.98 9.67
N ASP A 126 9.66 5.33 8.39
CA ASP A 126 8.70 5.02 7.33
C ASP A 126 8.46 3.49 7.30
N PRO A 127 7.20 3.02 7.35
CA PRO A 127 6.89 1.60 7.34
C PRO A 127 7.20 0.91 5.99
N ILE A 128 7.46 1.67 4.92
CA ILE A 128 7.83 1.15 3.60
C ILE A 128 9.35 1.19 3.44
N THR A 129 9.95 0.02 3.21
CA THR A 129 11.36 -0.12 2.87
C THR A 129 11.52 -0.45 1.38
N ILE A 130 12.45 0.24 0.72
CA ILE A 130 12.86 -0.04 -0.66
C ILE A 130 14.22 -0.74 -0.61
N LEU A 131 14.30 -1.91 -1.26
CA LEU A 131 15.50 -2.75 -1.35
C LEU A 131 16.03 -2.77 -2.79
#